data_AF-A0A3P8K840-F1
#
_entry.id   AF-A0A3P8K840-F1
#
_cell.length_a   1.000
_cell.length_b   1.000
_cell.length_c   1.000
_cell.angle_alpha   90.00
_cell.angle_beta   90.00
_cell.angle_gamma   90.00
#
_symmetry.space_group_name_H-M   'P 1'
#
loop_
_entity.id
_entity.type
_entity.pdbx_description
1 polymer ?
#
loop_
_entity_poly.entity_id
_entity_poly.type
_entity_poly.pdbx_seq_one_letter_code
_entity_poly.pdbx_strand_id
1 'polypeptide(L)'
;MLTNINDLQKQVDMLVAKIDFPAQSIILHTSPVGDGTPYISFENGKYNYICSERGYEFSRKVTSSIDELLYWIIYDFVHAVAVDYETL
;
A
#
# COMPACT_ATOMS: atom_id res chain seq x y z
N MET A 1 7.81 14.05 11.27
CA MET A 1 7.47 12.79 11.96
C MET A 1 6.68 11.96 10.98
N LEU A 2 6.97 10.66 10.82
CA LEU A 2 6.20 9.80 9.93
C LEU A 2 4.82 9.53 10.53
N THR A 3 3.81 9.42 9.66
CA THR A 3 2.45 9.02 10.00
C THR A 3 2.47 7.54 10.38
N ASN A 4 1.85 7.20 11.50
CA ASN A 4 1.77 5.80 11.94
C ASN A 4 0.79 5.00 11.06
N ILE A 5 0.87 3.67 11.15
CA ILE A 5 0.09 2.77 10.29
C ILE A 5 -1.44 2.96 10.42
N ASN A 6 -1.95 3.28 11.61
CA ASN A 6 -3.39 3.46 11.81
C ASN A 6 -3.91 4.73 11.12
N ASP A 7 -3.12 5.81 11.17
CA ASP A 7 -3.48 7.06 10.49
C ASP A 7 -3.23 7.00 8.97
N LEU A 8 -2.28 6.16 8.52
CA LEU A 8 -2.16 5.81 7.11
C LEU A 8 -3.37 5.00 6.63
N GLN A 9 -3.81 4.00 7.39
CA GLN A 9 -4.99 3.18 7.06
C GLN A 9 -6.23 4.05 6.90
N LYS A 10 -6.49 4.98 7.82
CA LYS A 10 -7.61 5.94 7.70
C LYS A 10 -7.54 6.77 6.42
N GLN A 11 -6.35 7.22 6.01
CA GLN A 11 -6.19 7.99 4.78
C GLN A 11 -6.43 7.14 3.54
N VAL A 12 -5.92 5.90 3.53
CA VAL A 12 -6.20 4.94 2.46
C VAL A 12 -7.70 4.65 2.38
N ASP A 13 -8.36 4.39 3.51
CA ASP A 13 -9.82 4.18 3.58
C ASP A 13 -10.61 5.36 3.01
N MET A 14 -10.19 6.59 3.33
CA MET A 14 -10.80 7.81 2.77
C MET A 14 -10.57 7.93 1.25
N LEU A 15 -9.42 7.50 0.74
CA LEU A 15 -9.09 7.57 -0.69
C LEU A 15 -9.86 6.51 -1.50
N VAL A 16 -9.94 5.27 -1.02
CA VAL A 16 -10.72 4.22 -1.70
C VAL A 16 -12.22 4.53 -1.67
N ALA A 17 -12.72 5.12 -0.59
CA ALA A 17 -14.12 5.55 -0.53
C ALA A 17 -14.45 6.64 -1.55
N LYS A 18 -13.50 7.51 -1.92
CA LYS A 18 -13.70 8.55 -2.95
C LYS A 18 -13.83 7.98 -4.37
N ILE A 19 -13.40 6.75 -4.59
CA ILE A 19 -13.51 6.05 -5.86
C ILE A 19 -14.57 4.92 -5.79
N ASP A 20 -15.52 5.05 -4.86
CA ASP A 20 -16.67 4.15 -4.66
C ASP A 20 -16.32 2.71 -4.25
N PHE A 21 -15.14 2.49 -3.66
CA PHE A 21 -14.79 1.22 -3.04
C PHE A 21 -15.08 1.22 -1.53
N PRO A 22 -15.48 0.07 -0.94
CA PRO A 22 -15.67 -0.04 0.50
C PRO A 22 -14.43 0.39 1.29
N ALA A 23 -14.62 1.04 2.44
CA ALA A 23 -13.53 1.18 3.41
C ALA A 23 -12.97 -0.22 3.75
N GLN A 24 -11.67 -0.31 4.04
CA GLN A 24 -10.97 -1.59 4.26
C GLN A 24 -10.85 -2.48 3.00
N SER A 25 -11.10 -1.96 1.79
CA SER A 25 -10.75 -2.67 0.54
C SER A 25 -9.24 -2.90 0.39
N ILE A 26 -8.42 -2.11 1.10
CA ILE A 26 -6.98 -2.29 1.22
C ILE A 26 -6.65 -2.41 2.70
N ILE A 27 -5.95 -3.48 3.10
CA ILE A 27 -5.42 -3.66 4.45
C ILE A 27 -3.92 -3.40 4.43
N LEU A 28 -3.46 -2.41 5.20
CA LEU A 28 -2.04 -2.12 5.30
C LEU A 28 -1.35 -3.07 6.29
N HIS A 29 -0.21 -3.60 5.88
CA HIS A 29 0.63 -4.48 6.69
C HIS A 29 1.94 -3.79 7.06
N THR A 30 2.46 -4.06 8.27
CA THR A 30 3.81 -3.63 8.68
C THR A 30 4.85 -4.75 8.58
N SER A 31 4.42 -5.92 8.14
CA SER A 31 5.24 -7.13 8.04
C SER A 31 4.85 -7.92 6.78
N PRO A 32 5.74 -8.74 6.22
CA PRO A 32 5.42 -9.57 5.06
C PRO A 32 4.22 -10.49 5.30
N VAL A 33 3.30 -10.55 4.34
CA VAL A 33 2.20 -11.54 4.30
C VAL A 33 2.69 -12.86 3.71
N GLY A 34 3.58 -12.79 2.71
CA GLY A 34 4.25 -13.94 2.08
C GLY A 34 3.76 -14.31 0.68
N ASP A 35 2.77 -13.60 0.17
CA ASP A 35 2.09 -13.82 -1.12
C ASP A 35 2.34 -12.70 -2.15
N GLY A 36 3.33 -11.84 -1.90
CA GLY A 36 3.61 -10.67 -2.74
C GLY A 36 2.85 -9.42 -2.32
N THR A 37 1.87 -9.51 -1.40
CA THR A 37 1.15 -8.34 -0.87
C THR A 37 2.14 -7.34 -0.25
N PRO A 38 2.11 -6.06 -0.68
CA PRO A 38 3.04 -5.07 -0.16
C PRO A 38 2.87 -4.81 1.35
N TYR A 39 3.97 -4.53 2.04
CA TYR A 39 3.98 -4.08 3.43
C TYR A 39 4.84 -2.83 3.60
N ILE A 40 4.61 -2.11 4.71
CA ILE A 40 5.24 -0.83 5.01
C ILE A 40 6.18 -0.99 6.20
N SER A 41 7.46 -0.66 6.03
CA SER A 41 8.40 -0.50 7.14
C SER A 41 8.79 0.96 7.34
N PHE A 42 9.08 1.33 8.59
CA PHE A 42 9.45 2.68 9.00
C PHE A 42 10.93 2.68 9.40
N GLU A 43 11.82 2.95 8.43
CA GLU A 43 13.27 2.85 8.63
C GLU A 43 13.92 4.19 8.32
N ASN A 44 14.86 4.64 9.16
CA ASN A 44 15.65 5.86 8.94
C ASN A 44 14.81 7.12 8.64
N GLY A 45 13.62 7.23 9.26
CA GLY A 45 12.72 8.36 9.04
C GLY A 45 12.08 8.39 7.64
N LYS A 46 12.01 7.25 6.96
CA LYS A 46 11.33 7.06 5.68
C LYS A 46 10.34 5.90 5.73
N TYR A 47 9.36 5.94 4.83
CA TYR A 47 8.50 4.81 4.50
C TYR A 47 9.21 3.94 3.45
N ASN A 48 9.19 2.63 3.67
CA ASN A 48 9.58 1.65 2.67
C ASN A 48 8.33 0.86 2.31
N TYR A 49 7.97 0.87 1.03
CA TYR A 49 6.88 0.08 0.48
C TYR A 49 7.50 -1.12 -0.23
N ILE A 50 7.32 -2.30 0.35
CA ILE A 50 8.12 -3.49 0.03
C ILE A 50 7.20 -4.60 -0.44
N CYS A 51 7.54 -5.24 -1.56
CA CYS A 51 6.89 -6.46 -2.04
C CYS A 51 7.85 -7.64 -1.86
N SER A 52 7.38 -8.68 -1.17
CA SER A 52 8.12 -9.91 -1.01
C SER A 52 7.19 -11.12 -1.10
N GLU A 53 7.72 -12.22 -1.63
CA GLU A 53 7.01 -13.49 -1.75
C GLU A 53 7.90 -14.61 -1.24
N ARG A 54 7.37 -15.48 -0.37
CA ARG A 54 8.10 -16.63 0.21
C ARG A 54 9.48 -16.28 0.79
N GLY A 55 9.58 -15.10 1.42
CA GLY A 55 10.81 -14.61 2.04
C GLY A 55 11.81 -13.97 1.07
N TYR A 56 11.47 -13.83 -0.21
CA TYR A 56 12.27 -13.14 -1.21
C TYR A 56 11.71 -11.75 -1.49
N GLU A 57 12.44 -10.70 -1.11
CA GLU A 57 12.13 -9.32 -1.50
C GLU A 57 12.50 -9.10 -2.96
N PHE A 58 11.53 -8.68 -3.78
CA PHE A 58 11.74 -8.43 -5.20
C PHE A 58 11.46 -6.97 -5.60
N SER A 59 10.89 -6.16 -4.71
CA SER A 59 10.64 -4.73 -4.94
C SER A 59 10.68 -3.94 -3.64
N ARG A 60 11.30 -2.75 -3.69
CA ARG A 60 11.30 -1.77 -2.61
C ARG A 60 11.25 -0.36 -3.18
N LYS A 61 10.25 0.41 -2.77
CA LYS A 61 10.17 1.86 -3.01
C LYS A 61 10.36 2.58 -1.68
N VAL A 62 11.09 3.69 -1.68
CA VAL A 62 11.44 4.42 -0.45
C VAL A 62 11.12 5.90 -0.60
N THR A 63 10.38 6.46 0.35
CA THR A 63 10.04 7.90 0.35
C THR A 63 9.91 8.46 1.76
N SER A 64 10.14 9.76 1.91
CA SER A 64 9.74 10.52 3.11
C SER A 64 8.41 11.25 2.94
N SER A 65 7.84 11.25 1.72
CA SER A 65 6.58 11.92 1.40
C SER A 65 5.40 11.00 1.66
N ILE A 66 4.42 11.48 2.43
CA ILE A 66 3.18 10.74 2.65
C ILE A 66 2.36 10.64 1.37
N ASP A 67 2.29 11.73 0.59
CA ASP A 67 1.50 11.77 -0.64
C ASP A 67 2.02 10.78 -1.68
N GLU A 68 3.34 10.61 -1.74
CA GLU A 68 3.98 9.64 -2.65
C GLU A 68 3.70 8.19 -2.23
N LEU A 69 3.76 7.90 -0.92
CA LEU A 69 3.39 6.59 -0.40
C LEU A 69 1.91 6.27 -0.69
N LEU A 70 1.01 7.22 -0.42
CA LEU A 70 -0.42 7.06 -0.69
C LEU A 70 -0.69 6.86 -2.19
N TYR A 71 0.02 7.59 -3.04
CA TYR A 71 -0.06 7.41 -4.49
C TYR A 71 0.31 5.98 -4.90
N TRP A 72 1.42 5.41 -4.40
CA TRP A 72 1.80 4.03 -4.73
C TRP A 72 0.75 3.01 -4.29
N ILE A 73 0.22 3.15 -3.07
CA ILE A 73 -0.80 2.23 -2.54
C ILE A 73 -2.06 2.26 -3.40
N ILE A 74 -2.56 3.46 -3.72
CA ILE A 74 -3.78 3.61 -4.52
C ILE A 74 -3.55 3.21 -5.98
N TYR A 75 -2.38 3.51 -6.55
CA TYR A 75 -2.03 3.09 -7.90
C TYR A 75 -2.07 1.56 -8.04
N ASP A 76 -1.42 0.84 -7.12
CA ASP A 76 -1.37 -0.63 -7.18
C ASP A 76 -2.78 -1.24 -7.05
N PHE A 77 -3.61 -0.69 -6.16
CA PHE A 77 -5.01 -1.12 -6.01
C PHE A 77 -5.85 -0.86 -7.27
N VAL A 78 -5.84 0.37 -7.79
CA VAL A 78 -6.63 0.74 -8.99
C VAL A 78 -6.14 -0.03 -10.21
N HIS A 79 -4.83 -0.27 -10.33
CA HIS A 79 -4.29 -1.10 -11.39
C HIS A 79 -4.83 -2.54 -11.34
N ALA A 80 -4.83 -3.16 -10.15
CA ALA A 80 -5.38 -4.50 -9.97
C ALA A 80 -6.88 -4.56 -10.34
N VAL A 81 -7.67 -3.61 -9.84
CA VAL A 81 -9.09 -3.48 -10.19
C VAL A 81 -9.31 -3.33 -11.69
N ALA A 82 -8.49 -2.51 -12.35
CA ALA A 82 -8.60 -2.29 -13.79
C ALA A 82 -8.27 -3.56 -14.59
N VAL A 83 -7.22 -4.29 -14.21
CA VAL A 83 -6.86 -5.58 -14.82
C VAL A 83 -7.96 -6.62 -14.63
N ASP A 84 -8.54 -6.70 -13.43
CA ASP A 84 -9.69 -7.57 -13.17
C ASP A 84 -10.87 -7.21 -14.09
N TYR A 85 -11.16 -5.92 -14.26
CA TYR A 85 -12.22 -5.46 -15.17
C TYR A 85 -11.95 -5.82 -16.65
N GLU A 86 -10.71 -5.74 -17.11
CA GLU A 86 -10.33 -6.09 -18.49
C GLU A 86 -10.39 -7.59 -18.78
N THR A 87 -10.27 -8.43 -17.75
CA THR A 87 -10.22 -9.90 -17.88
C THR A 87 -11.54 -10.60 -17.54
N LEU A 88 -12.56 -9.83 -17.16
CA LEU A 88 -13.98 -10.23 -17.09
C LEU A 88 -14.61 -10.33 -18.48
#